data_AF-A0A836TRN6-F1
#
_entry.id   AF-A0A836TRN6-F1
#
_cell.length_a   1.000
_cell.length_b   1.000
_cell.length_c   1.000
_cell.angle_alpha   90.00
_cell.angle_beta   90.00
_cell.angle_gamma   90.00
#
_symmetry.space_group_name_H-M   'P 1'
#
loop_
_entity.id
_entity.type
_entity.pdbx_description
1 polymer ?
#
loop_
_entity_poly.entity_id
_entity_poly.type
_entity_poly.pdbx_seq_one_letter_code
_entity_poly.pdbx_strand_id
1 'polypeptide(L)' 'LSACLMEEAFDYLDAPVLRVASKDLPLPYARNLEALVLPQTEDIVAAAKTVCYRA' A
#
# COMPACT_ATOMS: atom_id res chain seq x y z
N LEU A 1 -7.27 -3.76 -9.88
CA LEU A 1 -7.19 -4.81 -8.85
C LEU A 1 -8.07 -4.49 -7.64
N SER A 2 -7.81 -3.42 -6.90
CA SER A 2 -8.62 -3.10 -5.71
C SER A 2 -10.13 -2.96 -5.99
N ALA A 3 -10.52 -2.36 -7.13
CA ALA A 3 -11.92 -2.24 -7.52
C ALA A 3 -12.57 -3.61 -7.79
N CYS A 4 -11.96 -4.44 -8.64
CA CYS A 4 -12.44 -5.80 -8.93
C CYS A 4 -12.59 -6.65 -7.66
N LEU A 5 -11.64 -6.55 -6.73
CA LEU A 5 -11.68 -7.32 -5.48
C LEU A 5 -12.85 -6.89 -4.58
N MET A 6 -13.15 -5.59 -4.55
CA MET A 6 -14.33 -5.07 -3.85
C MET A 6 -15.65 -5.44 -4.53
N GLU A 7 -15.66 -5.62 -5.86
CA GLU A 7 -16.87 -6.02 -6.59
C GLU A 7 -17.13 -7.52 -6.50
N GLU A 8 -16.10 -8.36 -6.57
CA GLU A 8 -16.24 -9.82 -6.73
C GLU A 8 -16.07 -10.60 -5.43
N ALA A 9 -15.41 -10.04 -4.41
CA ALA A 9 -15.00 -10.78 -3.21
C ALA A 9 -15.18 -10.00 -1.89
N PHE A 10 -16.12 -9.05 -1.84
CA PHE A 10 -16.37 -8.23 -0.66
C PHE A 10 -16.64 -9.05 0.61
N ASP A 11 -17.48 -10.08 0.52
CA ASP A 11 -17.89 -10.90 1.66
C ASP A 11 -16.72 -11.70 2.28
N TYR A 12 -15.60 -11.85 1.56
CA TYR A 12 -14.40 -12.55 2.03
C TYR A 12 -13.36 -11.61 2.67
N LEU A 13 -13.59 -10.30 2.66
CA LEU A 13 -12.63 -9.32 3.19
C LEU A 13 -12.91 -9.02 4.67
N ASP A 14 -12.03 -9.51 5.55
CA ASP A 14 -12.07 -9.17 6.99
C ASP A 14 -11.63 -7.72 7.29
N ALA A 15 -10.97 -7.07 6.32
CA ALA A 15 -10.39 -5.73 6.46
C ALA A 15 -10.40 -4.96 5.12
N PRO A 16 -10.37 -3.62 5.13
CA PRO A 16 -10.34 -2.83 3.92
C PRO A 16 -9.04 -3.04 3.12
N VAL A 17 -9.17 -3.09 1.79
CA VAL A 17 -8.02 -3.20 0.88
C VAL A 17 -7.26 -1.87 0.86
N LEU A 18 -6.00 -1.89 1.27
CA LEU A 18 -5.07 -0.76 1.19
C LEU A 18 -4.07 -0.97 0.04
N ARG A 19 -3.51 0.13 -0.47
CA ARG A 19 -2.47 0.11 -1.52
C ARG A 19 -1.23 0.83 -1.03
N VAL A 20 -0.09 0.16 -1.14
CA VAL A 20 1.24 0.74 -0.93
C VAL A 20 1.84 0.97 -2.32
N ALA A 21 2.08 2.23 -2.66
CA ALA A 21 2.58 2.64 -3.98
C ALA A 21 3.56 3.80 -3.83
N SER A 22 4.27 4.12 -4.91
CA SER A 22 5.14 5.30 -4.94
C SER A 22 4.33 6.58 -4.74
N LYS A 23 5.00 7.63 -4.27
CA LYS A 23 4.39 8.97 -4.17
C LYS A 23 4.00 9.47 -5.56
N ASP A 24 2.94 10.28 -5.62
CA ASP A 24 2.37 10.81 -6.87
C ASP A 24 3.19 12.00 -7.40
N LEU A 25 4.42 11.70 -7.82
CA LEU A 25 5.35 12.67 -8.38
C LEU A 25 6.33 12.00 -9.36
N PRO A 26 6.86 12.74 -10.36
CA PRO A 26 7.85 12.20 -11.27
C PRO A 26 9.10 11.71 -10.53
N LEU A 27 9.62 10.54 -10.89
CA LEU A 27 10.74 9.93 -10.19
C LEU A 27 12.00 10.81 -10.31
N PRO A 28 12.58 11.26 -9.19
CA PRO A 28 13.80 12.07 -9.20
C PRO A 28 15.04 11.19 -9.43
N TYR A 29 16.03 11.71 -10.16
CA TYR A 29 17.30 11.01 -10.41
C TYR A 29 18.21 10.94 -9.18
N ALA A 30 18.07 11.89 -8.25
CA ALA A 30 18.89 11.92 -7.06
C ALA A 30 18.52 10.76 -6.12
N ARG A 31 19.47 9.84 -5.86
CA ARG A 31 19.26 8.60 -5.10
C ARG A 31 18.57 8.80 -3.74
N ASN A 32 18.90 9.88 -3.04
CA ASN A 32 18.26 10.21 -1.76
C ASN A 32 16.77 10.54 -1.92
N LEU A 33 16.39 11.21 -2.99
CA LEU A 33 15.00 11.54 -3.28
C LEU A 33 14.26 10.33 -3.88
N GLU A 34 14.94 9.52 -4.70
CA GLU A 34 14.39 8.28 -5.26
C GLU A 34 13.93 7.34 -4.13
N ALA A 35 14.77 7.13 -3.12
CA ALA A 35 14.46 6.31 -1.96
C ALA A 35 13.22 6.80 -1.17
N LEU A 36 12.98 8.12 -1.15
CA LEU A 36 11.82 8.71 -0.48
C LEU A 36 10.52 8.61 -1.28
N VAL A 37 10.61 8.30 -2.58
CA VAL A 37 9.45 8.20 -3.49
C VAL A 37 9.01 6.75 -3.63
N LEU A 38 9.96 5.82 -3.65
CA LEU A 38 9.69 4.40 -3.73
C LEU A 38 9.19 3.86 -2.38
N PRO A 39 8.20 2.96 -2.40
CA PRO A 39 7.72 2.31 -1.19
C PRO A 39 8.83 1.46 -0.56
N GLN A 40 9.05 1.63 0.74
CA GLN A 40 10.03 0.88 1.50
C GLN A 40 9.38 -0.26 2.28
N THR A 41 10.20 -1.20 2.75
CA THR A 41 9.75 -2.32 3.60
C THR A 41 8.96 -1.84 4.82
N GLU A 42 9.36 -0.71 5.40
CA GLU A 42 8.71 -0.10 6.54
C GLU A 42 7.26 0.31 6.24
N ASP A 43 7.01 0.88 5.06
CA ASP A 43 5.68 1.27 4.60
C ASP A 43 4.77 0.04 4.45
N ILE A 44 5.32 -1.06 3.91
CA ILE A 44 4.60 -2.33 3.74
C ILE A 44 4.22 -2.91 5.09
N VAL A 45 5.17 -2.96 6.03
CA VAL A 45 4.95 -3.51 7.38
C VAL A 45 3.93 -2.65 8.14
N ALA A 46 4.00 -1.33 8.03
CA ALA A 46 3.04 -0.43 8.66
C ALA A 46 1.62 -0.61 8.11
N ALA A 47 1.49 -0.70 6.78
CA ALA A 47 0.20 -0.94 6.13
C ALA A 47 -0.39 -2.30 6.52
N ALA A 48 0.43 -3.37 6.50
CA ALA A 48 0.01 -4.71 6.90
C ALA A 48 -0.43 -4.77 8.37
N LYS A 49 0.31 -4.13 9.27
CA LYS A 49 -0.06 -4.07 10.69
C LYS A 49 -1.39 -3.34 10.91
N THR A 50 -1.66 -2.27 10.16
CA THR A 50 -2.91 -1.51 10.27
C THR A 50 -4.14 -2.37 9.96
N VAL A 51 -4.03 -3.32 9.02
CA VAL A 51 -5.15 -4.20 8.64
C VAL A 51 -5.23 -5.48 9.47
N CYS A 52 -4.11 -6.00 9.99
CA CYS A 52 -4.08 -7.26 10.74
C CYS A 52 -4.34 -7.13 12.25
N TYR A 53 -4.06 -5.98 12.88
CA TYR A 53 -4.14 -5.83 14.36
C TYR A 53 -5.53 -5.46 14.90
N ARG A 54 -6.60 -6.01 14.33
CA ARG A 54 -7.94 -5.89 14.89
C ARG A 54 -8.34 -7.22 15.54
N ALA A 55 -7.94 -7.37 16.80
CA ALA A 55 -8.46 -8.34 17.75
C ALA A 55 -8.85 -7.59 19.04
#